data_AF-A0A1Q4HM94-F1
#
_entry.id   AF-A0A1Q4HM94-F1
#
_cell.length_a   1.000
_cell.length_b   1.000
_cell.length_c   1.000
_cell.angle_alpha   90.00
_cell.angle_beta   90.00
_cell.angle_gamma   90.00
#
_symmetry.space_group_name_H-M   'P 1'
#
loop_
_entity.id
_entity.type
_entity.pdbx_description
1 polymer ?
#
loop_
_entity_poly.entity_id
_entity_poly.type
_entity_poly.pdbx_seq_one_letter_code
_entity_poly.pdbx_strand_id
1 'polypeptide(L)' 'MYVFHVCDTCAPAIVNDDYSAFEFHQDPDADYERVTAFVESAGYLVDAGRVSKPGYWDCESCGQVCIGSAYALETLA' A
#
# COMPACT_ATOMS: atom_id res chain seq x y z
N MET A 1 -12.45 -12.33 2.71
CA MET A 1 -11.04 -12.06 3.01
C MET A 1 -10.34 -11.71 1.71
N TYR A 2 -9.95 -10.45 1.55
CA TYR A 2 -9.25 -9.94 0.37
C TYR A 2 -7.77 -9.76 0.69
N VAL A 3 -6.91 -9.93 -0.31
CA VAL A 3 -5.46 -9.71 -0.21
C VAL A 3 -5.09 -8.61 -1.20
N PHE A 4 -4.45 -7.55 -0.69
CA PHE A 4 -3.97 -6.42 -1.48
C PHE A 4 -2.45 -6.42 -1.54
N HIS A 5 -1.90 -6.13 -2.72
CA HIS A 5 -0.48 -6.06 -2.96
C HIS A 5 -0.05 -4.59 -3.02
N VAL A 6 0.77 -4.19 -2.06
CA VAL A 6 1.19 -2.80 -1.89
C VAL A 6 2.71 -2.66 -1.95
N CYS A 7 3.17 -1.48 -2.34
CA CYS A 7 4.58 -1.17 -2.52
C CYS A 7 5.32 -1.03 -1.17
N ASP A 8 6.65 -0.95 -1.23
CA ASP A 8 7.51 -0.81 -0.06
C ASP A 8 7.31 0.51 0.71
N THR A 9 6.62 1.50 0.12
CA THR A 9 6.27 2.76 0.79
C THR A 9 4.91 2.68 1.49
N CYS A 10 3.87 2.17 0.80
CA CYS A 10 2.52 2.10 1.35
C CYS A 10 2.39 1.09 2.48
N ALA A 11 3.05 -0.08 2.38
CA ALA A 11 2.93 -1.12 3.41
C ALA A 11 3.33 -0.62 4.81
N PRO A 12 4.54 -0.08 5.04
CA PRO A 12 4.92 0.41 6.35
C PRO A 12 4.09 1.61 6.80
N ALA A 13 3.62 2.45 5.88
CA ALA A 13 2.75 3.58 6.24
C ALA A 13 1.40 3.09 6.77
N ILE A 14 0.76 2.14 6.09
CA ILE A 14 -0.53 1.57 6.49
C ILE A 14 -0.39 0.75 7.78
N VAL A 15 0.63 -0.11 7.87
CA VAL A 15 0.80 -1.02 9.01
C VAL A 15 1.15 -0.26 10.30
N ASN A 16 1.92 0.83 10.20
CA ASN A 16 2.32 1.63 11.37
C ASN A 16 1.41 2.84 11.60
N ASP A 17 0.40 3.07 10.75
CA ASP A 17 -0.41 4.29 10.73
C ASP A 17 0.43 5.57 10.69
N ASP A 18 1.54 5.52 9.93
CA ASP A 18 2.54 6.59 9.82
C ASP A 18 2.69 7.02 8.35
N TYR A 19 1.96 8.07 7.99
CA TYR A 19 1.93 8.63 6.65
C TYR A 19 2.98 9.71 6.41
N SER A 20 3.92 9.93 7.35
CA SER A 20 4.99 10.92 7.22
C SER A 20 5.87 10.69 5.99
N ALA A 21 5.93 9.44 5.50
CA ALA A 21 6.58 9.10 4.24
C ALA A 21 6.03 9.89 3.03
N PHE A 22 4.77 10.32 3.08
CA PHE A 22 4.13 11.07 1.99
C PHE A 22 4.18 12.60 2.18
N GLU A 23 4.48 13.09 3.38
CA GLU A 23 4.52 14.54 3.68
C GLU A 23 5.64 15.29 2.93
N PHE A 24 6.68 14.59 2.44
CA PHE A 24 7.89 15.19 1.87
C PHE A 24 8.16 14.81 0.40
N HIS A 25 7.28 14.05 -0.26
CA HIS A 25 7.46 13.62 -1.66
C HIS A 25 6.85 14.61 -2.69
N GLN A 26 7.33 14.52 -3.93
CA GLN A 26 7.17 15.51 -5.01
C GLN A 26 5.72 15.68 -5.56
N ASP A 27 4.76 14.90 -5.06
CA ASP A 27 3.32 15.05 -5.34
C ASP A 27 2.52 14.87 -4.03
N PRO A 28 2.53 15.88 -3.14
CA PRO A 28 1.91 15.80 -1.81
C PRO A 28 0.38 15.62 -1.85
N ASP A 29 -0.25 15.89 -2.99
CA ASP A 29 -1.71 15.88 -3.14
C ASP A 29 -2.25 14.55 -3.70
N ALA A 30 -1.40 13.68 -4.28
CA ALA A 30 -1.88 12.46 -4.93
C ALA A 30 -1.74 11.18 -4.09
N ASP A 31 -0.57 10.95 -3.48
CA ASP A 31 -0.30 9.66 -2.85
C ASP A 31 -0.96 9.55 -1.45
N TYR A 32 -0.90 10.59 -0.63
CA TYR A 32 -1.56 10.59 0.68
C TYR A 32 -3.08 10.40 0.56
N GLU A 33 -3.74 11.15 -0.32
CA GLU A 33 -5.19 11.05 -0.53
C GLU A 33 -5.60 9.66 -1.06
N ARG A 34 -4.85 9.11 -2.03
CA ARG A 34 -5.13 7.77 -2.59
C ARG A 34 -4.97 6.67 -1.55
N VAL A 35 -3.87 6.71 -0.78
CA VAL A 35 -3.59 5.69 0.24
C VAL A 35 -4.65 5.78 1.35
N THR A 36 -5.02 6.98 1.78
CA THR A 36 -6.08 7.17 2.79
C THR A 36 -7.42 6.64 2.30
N ALA A 37 -7.85 7.02 1.09
CA ALA A 37 -9.08 6.51 0.48
C ALA A 37 -9.07 4.98 0.31
N PHE A 38 -7.92 4.40 -0.04
CA PHE A 38 -7.75 2.95 -0.08
C PHE A 38 -7.98 2.31 1.29
N VAL A 39 -7.31 2.78 2.34
CA VAL A 39 -7.46 2.22 3.70
C VAL A 39 -8.89 2.37 4.22
N GLU A 40 -9.52 3.53 4.01
CA GLU A 40 -10.93 3.76 4.36
C GLU A 40 -11.87 2.78 3.66
N SER A 41 -11.60 2.46 2.39
CA SER A 41 -12.40 1.50 1.62
C SER A 41 -12.17 0.04 2.01
N ALA A 42 -10.94 -0.30 2.39
CA ALA A 42 -10.52 -1.67 2.69
C ALA A 42 -10.85 -2.09 4.13
N GLY A 43 -10.87 -1.13 5.07
CA GLY A 43 -11.10 -1.37 6.49
C GLY A 43 -9.84 -1.86 7.22
N TYR A 44 -10.00 -2.82 8.13
CA TYR A 44 -8.88 -3.34 8.92
C TYR A 44 -7.96 -4.24 8.09
N LEU A 45 -6.74 -3.77 7.87
CA LEU A 45 -5.68 -4.47 7.15
C LEU A 45 -4.62 -5.02 8.11
N VAL A 46 -4.16 -6.24 7.85
CA VAL A 46 -3.06 -6.88 8.59
C VAL A 46 -1.94 -7.28 7.64
N ASP A 47 -0.69 -7.23 8.12
CA ASP A 47 0.47 -7.71 7.37
C ASP A 47 0.46 -9.24 7.27
N ALA A 48 0.38 -9.76 6.04
CA ALA A 48 0.46 -11.19 5.72
C ALA A 48 1.81 -11.59 5.11
N GLY A 49 2.80 -10.69 5.15
CA GLY A 49 4.16 -10.91 4.69
C GLY A 49 4.41 -10.43 3.26
N ARG A 50 5.42 -11.03 2.61
CA ARG A 50 5.88 -10.63 1.28
C ARG A 50 5.67 -11.73 0.26
N VAL A 51 5.30 -11.34 -0.95
CA VAL A 51 5.11 -12.26 -2.08
C VAL A 51 5.97 -11.84 -3.28
N SER A 52 6.37 -12.83 -4.08
CA SER A 52 7.02 -12.57 -5.36
C SER A 52 5.99 -12.07 -6.37
N LYS A 53 6.26 -10.92 -6.99
CA LYS A 53 5.51 -10.35 -8.12
C LYS A 53 6.51 -10.06 -9.25
N PRO A 54 6.94 -11.08 -10.00
CA PRO A 54 7.91 -10.89 -11.07
C PRO A 54 7.31 -9.99 -12.18
N GLY A 55 8.11 -9.05 -12.68
CA GLY A 55 7.68 -8.07 -13.67
C GLY A 55 7.11 -6.79 -13.06
N TYR A 56 6.58 -5.92 -13.91
CA TYR A 56 5.94 -4.66 -13.50
C TYR A 56 4.51 -4.88 -13.04
N TRP A 57 4.09 -4.13 -12.03
CA TRP A 57 2.74 -4.21 -11.45
C TRP A 57 2.40 -2.90 -10.74
N ASP A 58 1.11 -2.60 -10.59
CA ASP A 58 0.67 -1.37 -9.94
C ASP A 58 0.32 -1.60 -8.46
N CYS A 59 0.79 -0.72 -7.59
CA CYS A 59 0.44 -0.70 -6.18
C CYS A 59 -1.08 -0.52 -6.02
N GLU A 60 -1.75 -1.45 -5.32
CA GLU A 60 -3.20 -1.39 -5.13
C GLU A 60 -3.65 -0.24 -4.23
N SER A 61 -2.71 0.43 -3.54
CA SER A 61 -2.97 1.57 -2.66
C SER A 61 -2.72 2.92 -3.32
N CYS A 62 -1.52 3.17 -3.87
CA CYS A 62 -1.16 4.47 -4.47
C CYS A 62 -1.18 4.50 -6.00
N GLY A 63 -1.30 3.34 -6.66
CA GLY A 63 -1.27 3.23 -8.13
C GLY A 63 0.13 3.33 -8.76
N GLN A 64 1.20 3.43 -7.98
CA GLN A 64 2.57 3.50 -8.48
C GLN A 64 3.01 2.18 -9.12
N VAL A 65 3.70 2.27 -10.27
CA VAL A 65 4.31 1.11 -10.94
C VAL A 65 5.51 0.61 -10.12
N CYS A 66 5.49 -0.66 -9.76
CA CYS A 66 6.46 -1.37 -8.94
C CYS A 66 7.03 -2.59 -9.68
N ILE A 67 8.08 -3.21 -9.14
CA ILE A 67 8.72 -4.40 -9.75
C ILE A 67 9.21 -5.40 -8.70
N GLY A 68 9.09 -6.69 -9.00
CA GLY A 68 9.79 -7.76 -8.29
C GLY A 68 9.04 -8.38 -7.11
N SER A 69 8.71 -7.62 -6.07
CA SER A 69 8.02 -8.16 -4.88
C SER A 69 7.04 -7.16 -4.28
N ALA A 70 6.02 -7.65 -3.60
CA ALA A 70 5.00 -6.83 -2.94
C ALA A 70 4.82 -7.26 -1.47
N TYR A 71 4.39 -6.32 -0.63
CA TYR A 71 3.76 -6.66 0.64
C TYR A 71 2.33 -7.10 0.40
N ALA A 72 1.89 -8.16 1.07
CA ALA A 72 0.52 -8.64 1.06
C ALA A 72 -0.19 -8.17 2.33
N LEU A 73 -1.24 -7.36 2.17
CA LEU A 73 -2.11 -6.93 3.27
C LEU A 73 -3.46 -7.63 3.17
N GLU A 74 -3.94 -8.21 4.27
CA GLU A 74 -5.20 -8.96 4.30
C GLU A 74 -6.28 -8.24 5.12
N THR A 75 -7.52 -8.29 4.67
CA THR A 75 -8.68 -7.79 5.46
C THR A 75 -9.04 -8.78 6.56
N LEU A 76 -9.32 -8.33 7.78
CA LEU A 76 -10.00 -9.17 8.78
C LEU A 76 -11.47 -9.41 8.37
N ALA A 77 -11.95 -10.64 8.54
CA ALA A 77 -13.32 -11.04 8.19
C ALA A 77 -14.38 -10.39 9.08
#